data_AF-A0A1H9K3D8-F1
#
_entry.id   AF-A0A1H9K3D8-F1
#
_cell.length_a   1.000
_cell.length_b   1.000
_cell.length_c   1.000
_cell.angle_alpha   90.00
_cell.angle_beta   90.00
_cell.angle_gamma   90.00
#
_symmetry.space_group_name_H-M   'P 1'
#
loop_
_entity.id
_entity.type
_entity.pdbx_description
1 polymer ?
#
loop_
_entity_poly.entity_id
_entity_poly.type
_entity_poly.pdbx_seq_one_letter_code
_entity_poly.pdbx_strand_id
1 'polypeptide(L)'
;MAFDELLDEGATTFRTRWFGYDRKQVDEEHARLEGLLETACADRDAALATAADLARHLEEARSEIAEYRMIHAGYSKDNSAVSGCIRYLLHVAKRKAEEIEAEAQVRADQAVDQAEEAAARQARLLDETEQETQRRLAEASRRAREIVGEALEQSRVMLAELAERQQLLDQWYSEIAITTDLPLPRRSEPAPAEIEQAAVEEPSVTL
;
A
#
# COMPACT_ATOMS: atom_id res chain seq x y z
N MET A 1 16.37 -33.24 30.56
CA MET A 1 15.94 -33.44 29.16
C MET A 1 15.78 -34.93 28.92
N ALA A 2 14.60 -35.49 29.22
CA ALA A 2 14.25 -36.90 28.91
C ALA A 2 12.76 -37.22 29.22
N PHE A 3 11.87 -36.21 29.14
CA PHE A 3 10.42 -36.45 29.24
C PHE A 3 9.74 -36.19 27.89
N ASP A 4 10.22 -35.21 27.12
CA ASP A 4 9.77 -34.99 25.74
C ASP A 4 10.14 -36.16 24.79
N GLU A 5 11.34 -36.74 24.89
CA GLU A 5 11.73 -37.90 24.06
C GLU A 5 10.89 -39.16 24.31
N LEU A 6 10.22 -39.27 25.46
CA LEU A 6 9.32 -40.41 25.76
C LEU A 6 7.92 -40.21 25.17
N LEU A 7 7.54 -38.94 24.90
CA LEU A 7 6.25 -38.56 24.31
C LEU A 7 6.33 -38.43 22.78
N ASP A 8 7.55 -38.35 22.23
CA ASP A 8 7.82 -38.16 20.80
C ASP A 8 7.95 -39.47 19.99
N GLU A 9 7.90 -40.64 20.65
CA GLU A 9 7.83 -41.92 19.95
C GLU A 9 6.39 -42.39 19.81
N GLY A 10 5.71 -41.84 18.80
CA GLY A 10 4.46 -42.34 18.23
C GLY A 10 4.60 -43.75 17.66
N ALA A 11 4.82 -44.75 18.51
CA ALA A 11 4.57 -46.13 18.17
C ALA A 11 3.06 -46.35 18.16
N THR A 12 2.38 -45.90 17.10
CA THR A 12 0.97 -46.19 16.77
C THR A 12 0.69 -47.68 16.54
N THR A 13 1.60 -48.56 16.99
CA THR A 13 1.55 -49.98 16.72
C THR A 13 1.96 -50.78 17.96
N PHE A 14 0.97 -51.43 18.57
CA PHE A 14 1.20 -52.41 19.63
C PHE A 14 1.93 -53.65 19.08
N ARG A 15 2.92 -54.17 19.81
CA ARG A 15 3.61 -55.42 19.45
C ARG A 15 2.63 -56.60 19.52
N THR A 16 2.49 -57.34 18.43
CA THR A 16 1.57 -58.49 18.35
C THR A 16 2.25 -59.79 18.81
N ARG A 17 1.52 -60.62 19.58
CA ARG A 17 1.95 -61.94 20.02
C ARG A 17 0.86 -62.97 19.69
N TRP A 18 1.25 -64.23 19.54
CA TRP A 18 0.30 -65.33 19.36
C TRP A 18 -0.69 -65.41 20.53
N PHE A 19 -2.00 -65.50 20.23
CA PHE A 19 -3.14 -65.33 21.15
C PHE A 19 -3.26 -63.94 21.83
N GLY A 20 -2.81 -62.87 21.17
CA GLY A 20 -3.05 -61.49 21.61
C GLY A 20 -4.48 -60.97 21.34
N TYR A 21 -4.76 -59.75 21.82
CA TYR A 21 -6.00 -59.03 21.53
C TYR A 21 -6.16 -58.73 20.04
N ASP A 22 -7.41 -58.64 19.57
CA ASP A 22 -7.70 -58.21 18.20
C ASP A 22 -7.24 -56.76 18.03
N ARG A 23 -6.37 -56.55 17.04
CA ARG A 23 -5.78 -55.24 16.76
C ARG A 23 -6.83 -54.20 16.41
N LYS A 24 -7.86 -54.58 15.65
CA LYS A 24 -8.92 -53.62 15.26
C LYS A 24 -9.69 -53.11 16.47
N GLN A 25 -10.02 -54.02 17.38
CA GLN A 25 -10.72 -53.69 18.61
C GLN A 25 -9.86 -52.79 19.53
N VAL A 26 -8.55 -53.06 19.60
CA VAL A 26 -7.62 -52.22 20.37
C VAL A 26 -7.51 -50.83 19.75
N ASP A 27 -7.42 -50.72 18.43
CA ASP A 27 -7.33 -49.44 17.73
C ASP A 27 -8.64 -48.62 17.92
N GLU A 28 -9.80 -49.27 17.90
CA GLU A 28 -11.12 -48.64 18.16
C GLU A 28 -11.23 -48.10 19.60
N GLU A 29 -10.87 -48.89 20.60
CA GLU A 29 -10.90 -48.45 22.00
C GLU A 29 -9.82 -47.41 22.30
N HIS A 30 -8.65 -47.48 21.65
CA HIS A 30 -7.62 -46.45 21.75
C HIS A 30 -8.13 -45.12 21.21
N ALA A 31 -8.70 -45.10 20.00
CA ALA A 31 -9.27 -43.90 19.41
C ALA A 31 -10.41 -43.31 20.27
N ARG A 32 -11.23 -44.18 20.90
CA ARG A 32 -12.25 -43.75 21.84
C ARG A 32 -11.67 -43.10 23.11
N LEU A 33 -10.64 -43.70 23.69
CA LEU A 33 -9.96 -43.18 24.89
C LEU A 33 -9.23 -41.87 24.59
N GLU A 34 -8.61 -41.76 23.42
CA GLU A 34 -7.96 -40.55 22.94
C GLU A 34 -8.97 -39.41 22.81
N GLY A 35 -10.12 -39.65 22.18
CA GLY A 35 -11.20 -38.66 22.11
C GLY A 35 -11.75 -38.26 23.50
N LEU A 36 -11.87 -39.21 24.43
CA LEU A 36 -12.26 -38.88 25.82
C LEU A 36 -11.19 -38.04 26.53
N LEU A 37 -9.91 -38.34 26.31
CA LEU A 37 -8.80 -37.59 26.89
C LEU A 37 -8.76 -36.15 26.34
N GLU A 38 -8.95 -35.99 25.03
CA GLU A 38 -9.05 -34.66 24.40
C GLU A 38 -10.19 -33.85 25.02
N THR A 39 -11.38 -34.43 25.17
CA THR A 39 -12.49 -33.73 25.82
C THR A 39 -12.21 -33.39 27.29
N ALA A 40 -11.59 -34.29 28.06
CA ALA A 40 -11.24 -34.03 29.45
C ALA A 40 -10.15 -32.94 29.57
N CYS A 41 -9.20 -32.89 28.64
CA CYS A 41 -8.21 -31.83 28.57
C CYS A 41 -8.85 -30.49 28.22
N ALA A 42 -9.76 -30.45 27.24
CA ALA A 42 -10.51 -29.25 26.89
C ALA A 42 -11.33 -28.72 28.09
N ASP A 43 -12.03 -29.60 28.81
CA ASP A 43 -12.80 -29.25 30.01
C ASP A 43 -11.90 -28.73 31.13
N ARG A 44 -10.74 -29.38 31.35
CA ARG A 44 -9.74 -28.92 32.32
C ARG A 44 -9.24 -27.52 31.97
N ASP A 45 -8.91 -27.28 30.71
CA ASP A 45 -8.32 -26.02 30.27
C ASP A 45 -9.37 -24.89 30.35
N ALA A 46 -10.64 -25.18 30.05
CA ALA A 46 -11.75 -24.27 30.30
C ALA A 46 -11.95 -23.96 31.80
N ALA A 47 -11.87 -24.99 32.66
CA ALA A 47 -11.93 -24.81 34.11
C ALA A 47 -10.75 -23.98 34.64
N LEU A 48 -9.55 -24.15 34.09
CA LEU A 48 -8.39 -23.33 34.45
C LEU A 48 -8.55 -21.87 34.01
N ALA A 49 -9.09 -21.62 32.81
CA ALA A 49 -9.38 -20.26 32.34
C ALA A 49 -10.39 -19.56 33.26
N THR A 50 -11.50 -20.23 33.60
CA THR A 50 -12.50 -19.66 34.52
C THR A 50 -11.94 -19.43 35.93
N ALA A 51 -11.08 -20.32 36.44
CA ALA A 51 -10.41 -20.12 37.72
C ALA A 51 -9.46 -18.91 37.70
N ALA A 52 -8.76 -18.69 36.59
CA ALA A 52 -7.89 -17.53 36.42
C ALA A 52 -8.69 -16.21 36.39
N ASP A 53 -9.83 -16.19 35.69
CA ASP A 53 -10.73 -15.02 35.67
C ASP A 53 -11.29 -14.71 37.05
N LEU A 54 -11.75 -15.73 37.79
CA LEU A 54 -12.25 -15.56 39.15
C LEU A 54 -11.15 -15.06 40.11
N ALA A 55 -9.90 -15.55 39.96
CA ALA A 55 -8.78 -15.06 40.74
C ALA A 55 -8.49 -13.58 40.46
N ARG A 56 -8.59 -13.14 39.21
CA ARG A 56 -8.47 -11.73 38.83
C ARG A 56 -9.57 -10.88 39.46
N HIS A 57 -10.83 -11.31 39.35
CA HIS A 57 -11.96 -10.60 39.97
C HIS A 57 -11.86 -10.54 41.50
N LEU A 58 -11.36 -11.60 42.15
CA LEU A 58 -11.13 -11.59 43.59
C LEU A 58 -10.04 -10.59 43.98
N GLU A 59 -8.96 -10.48 43.20
CA GLU A 59 -7.91 -9.51 43.48
C GLU A 59 -8.38 -8.07 43.25
N GLU A 60 -9.16 -7.82 42.19
CA GLU A 60 -9.84 -6.55 41.96
C GLU A 60 -10.74 -6.21 43.16
N ALA A 61 -11.64 -7.10 43.60
CA ALA A 61 -12.50 -6.86 44.75
C ALA A 61 -11.70 -6.65 46.07
N ARG A 62 -10.57 -7.33 46.25
CA ARG A 62 -9.69 -7.13 47.42
C ARG A 62 -9.03 -5.77 47.39
N SER A 63 -8.58 -5.31 46.23
CA SER A 63 -8.04 -3.96 46.06
C SER A 63 -9.09 -2.89 46.35
N GLU A 64 -10.31 -3.03 45.83
CA GLU A 64 -11.43 -2.13 46.10
C GLU A 64 -11.76 -2.07 47.60
N ILE A 65 -11.85 -3.22 48.28
CA ILE A 65 -12.09 -3.25 49.74
C ILE A 65 -10.94 -2.58 50.51
N ALA A 66 -9.69 -2.76 50.07
CA ALA A 66 -8.55 -2.10 50.68
C ALA A 66 -8.62 -0.57 50.51
N GLU A 67 -9.00 -0.09 49.33
CA GLU A 67 -9.26 1.32 49.04
C GLU A 67 -10.37 1.88 49.93
N TYR A 68 -11.52 1.21 49.99
CA TYR A 68 -12.65 1.63 50.84
C TYR A 68 -12.26 1.67 52.32
N ARG A 69 -11.53 0.66 52.81
CA ARG A 69 -11.02 0.64 54.19
C ARG A 69 -10.09 1.81 54.46
N MET A 70 -9.24 2.17 53.51
CA MET A 70 -8.32 3.29 53.66
C MET A 70 -9.05 4.65 53.69
N ILE A 71 -10.04 4.83 52.82
CA ILE A 71 -10.88 6.03 52.79
C ILE A 71 -11.67 6.16 54.09
N HIS A 72 -12.26 5.07 54.58
CA HIS A 72 -13.08 5.08 55.80
C HIS A 72 -12.27 5.05 57.10
N ALA A 73 -11.05 4.52 57.11
CA ALA A 73 -10.14 4.63 58.26
C ALA A 73 -9.79 6.10 58.57
N GLY A 74 -9.86 6.99 57.58
CA GLY A 74 -9.70 8.44 57.72
C GLY A 74 -10.86 9.17 58.42
N TYR A 75 -12.02 8.52 58.61
CA TYR A 75 -13.20 9.08 59.27
C TYR A 75 -13.27 8.77 60.78
N SER A 76 -12.23 8.15 61.36
CA SER A 76 -12.04 8.18 62.81
C SER A 76 -11.69 9.61 63.23
N LYS A 77 -12.18 10.05 64.38
CA LYS A 77 -12.23 11.44 64.89
C LYS A 77 -10.86 12.10 65.15
N ASP A 78 -9.77 11.51 64.68
CA ASP A 78 -8.39 11.93 64.89
C ASP A 78 -7.81 12.55 63.61
N ASN A 79 -7.41 13.82 63.69
CA ASN A 79 -6.82 14.60 62.58
C ASN A 79 -5.58 13.94 61.92
N SER A 80 -4.96 12.93 62.54
CA SER A 80 -3.84 12.17 61.97
C SER A 80 -4.29 11.18 60.87
N ALA A 81 -5.51 10.65 60.94
CA ALA A 81 -6.03 9.68 59.97
C ALA A 81 -6.39 10.35 58.63
N VAL A 82 -6.86 11.60 58.68
CA VAL A 82 -7.10 12.44 57.49
C VAL A 82 -5.80 12.71 56.72
N SER A 83 -4.67 12.88 57.41
CA SER A 83 -3.35 13.06 56.77
C SER A 83 -2.89 11.82 55.99
N GLY A 84 -3.22 10.62 56.47
CA GLY A 84 -2.91 9.36 55.78
C GLY A 84 -3.73 9.18 54.49
N CYS A 85 -5.03 9.49 54.55
CA CYS A 85 -5.92 9.45 53.39
C CYS A 85 -5.46 10.41 52.27
N ILE A 86 -5.12 11.65 52.63
CA ILE A 86 -4.62 12.64 51.66
C ILE A 86 -3.31 12.16 51.02
N ARG A 87 -2.39 11.58 51.80
CA ARG A 87 -1.12 11.05 51.28
C ARG A 87 -1.32 9.91 50.29
N TYR A 88 -2.28 9.03 50.57
CA TYR A 88 -2.65 7.96 49.65
C TYR A 88 -3.27 8.47 48.37
N LEU A 89 -4.25 9.37 48.47
CA LEU A 89 -4.85 10.02 47.30
C LEU A 89 -3.81 10.70 46.42
N LEU A 90 -2.83 11.39 47.01
CA LEU A 90 -1.71 11.98 46.28
C LEU A 90 -0.82 10.91 45.61
N HIS A 91 -0.57 9.79 46.29
CA HIS A 91 0.21 8.70 45.72
C HIS A 91 -0.51 8.03 44.55
N VAL A 92 -1.80 7.74 44.69
CA VAL A 92 -2.65 7.17 43.63
C VAL A 92 -2.76 8.14 42.46
N ALA A 93 -2.98 9.43 42.71
CA ALA A 93 -3.04 10.45 41.67
C ALA A 93 -1.72 10.54 40.90
N LYS A 94 -0.57 10.50 41.60
CA LYS A 94 0.74 10.49 40.97
C LYS A 94 0.93 9.26 40.09
N ARG A 95 0.61 8.07 40.60
CA ARG A 95 0.71 6.82 39.81
C ARG A 95 -0.18 6.86 38.57
N LYS A 96 -1.42 7.34 38.69
CA LYS A 96 -2.31 7.50 37.54
C LYS A 96 -1.80 8.53 36.54
N ALA A 97 -1.17 9.61 37.01
CA ALA A 97 -0.54 10.58 36.10
C ALA A 97 0.62 9.95 35.34
N GLU A 98 1.48 9.19 36.00
CA GLU A 98 2.58 8.46 35.36
C GLU A 98 2.06 7.43 34.32
N GLU A 99 0.98 6.71 34.64
CA GLU A 99 0.32 5.78 33.70
C GLU A 99 -0.23 6.52 32.46
N ILE A 100 -0.91 7.65 32.66
CA ILE A 100 -1.44 8.48 31.55
C ILE A 100 -0.29 9.06 30.70
N GLU A 101 0.78 9.53 31.32
CA GLU A 101 1.97 10.03 30.61
C GLU A 101 2.61 8.93 29.77
N ALA A 102 2.77 7.72 30.32
CA ALA A 102 3.32 6.58 29.60
C ALA A 102 2.43 6.19 28.40
N GLU A 103 1.11 6.11 28.59
CA GLU A 103 0.17 5.83 27.50
C GLU A 103 0.15 6.92 26.44
N ALA A 104 0.28 8.19 26.84
CA ALA A 104 0.37 9.32 25.92
C ALA A 104 1.66 9.26 25.09
N GLN A 105 2.79 8.90 25.72
CA GLN A 105 4.06 8.75 25.03
C GLN A 105 4.00 7.62 24.01
N VAL A 106 3.50 6.44 24.39
CA VAL A 106 3.33 5.31 23.46
C VAL A 106 2.44 5.68 22.27
N ARG A 107 1.34 6.40 22.50
CA ARG A 107 0.46 6.87 21.41
C ARG A 107 1.13 7.90 20.52
N ALA A 108 1.95 8.78 21.09
CA ALA A 108 2.71 9.76 20.32
C ALA A 108 3.74 9.07 19.43
N ASP A 109 4.51 8.12 19.97
CA ASP A 109 5.50 7.35 19.22
C ASP A 109 4.83 6.58 18.07
N GLN A 110 3.72 5.89 18.34
CA GLN A 110 2.94 5.20 17.30
C GLN A 110 2.42 6.14 16.21
N ALA A 111 2.01 7.37 16.57
CA ALA A 111 1.53 8.35 15.60
C ALA A 111 2.68 8.86 14.71
N VAL A 112 3.88 9.03 15.28
CA VAL A 112 5.08 9.38 14.53
C VAL A 112 5.46 8.25 13.56
N ASP A 113 5.52 7.01 14.04
CA ASP A 113 5.83 5.84 13.20
C ASP A 113 4.85 5.72 12.02
N GLN A 114 3.54 5.86 12.28
CA GLN A 114 2.52 5.82 11.25
C GLN A 114 2.68 6.96 10.23
N ALA A 115 3.05 8.16 10.68
CA ALA A 115 3.29 9.30 9.80
C ALA A 115 4.53 9.09 8.94
N GLU A 116 5.62 8.56 9.51
CA GLU A 116 6.85 8.24 8.79
C GLU A 116 6.61 7.15 7.73
N GLU A 117 5.89 6.09 8.09
CA GLU A 117 5.53 5.05 7.12
C GLU A 117 4.64 5.59 5.99
N ALA A 118 3.67 6.45 6.31
CA ALA A 118 2.82 7.08 5.32
C ALA A 118 3.63 7.97 4.37
N ALA A 119 4.54 8.77 4.90
CA ALA A 119 5.45 9.60 4.11
C ALA A 119 6.36 8.75 3.21
N ALA A 120 6.91 7.65 3.74
CA ALA A 120 7.74 6.72 2.97
C ALA A 120 6.96 6.04 1.84
N ARG A 121 5.71 5.63 2.09
CA ARG A 121 4.82 5.10 1.04
C ARG A 121 4.53 6.15 -0.04
N GLN A 122 4.24 7.38 0.37
CA GLN A 122 3.96 8.47 -0.57
C GLN A 122 5.19 8.81 -1.42
N ALA A 123 6.39 8.85 -0.83
CA ALA A 123 7.63 9.08 -1.55
C ALA A 123 7.87 8.02 -2.63
N ARG A 124 7.66 6.73 -2.30
CA ARG A 124 7.78 5.64 -3.28
C ARG A 124 6.80 5.77 -4.43
N LEU A 125 5.55 6.11 -4.14
CA LEU A 125 4.53 6.32 -5.17
C LEU A 125 4.89 7.50 -6.08
N LEU A 126 5.41 8.59 -5.52
CA LEU A 126 5.88 9.73 -6.31
C LEU A 126 7.03 9.32 -7.22
N ASP A 127 8.05 8.64 -6.69
CA ASP A 127 9.19 8.15 -7.49
C ASP A 127 8.73 7.23 -8.63
N GLU A 128 7.79 6.31 -8.36
CA GLU A 128 7.21 5.44 -9.39
C GLU A 128 6.48 6.25 -10.47
N THR A 129 5.66 7.23 -10.07
CA THR A 129 4.94 8.08 -11.04
C THR A 129 5.88 8.96 -11.86
N GLU A 130 6.95 9.48 -11.26
CA GLU A 130 7.98 10.24 -11.95
C GLU A 130 8.72 9.37 -12.97
N GLN A 131 9.07 8.14 -12.61
CA GLN A 131 9.68 7.21 -13.56
C GLN A 131 8.74 6.85 -14.71
N GLU A 132 7.45 6.60 -14.45
CA GLU A 132 6.48 6.32 -15.50
C GLU A 132 6.27 7.52 -16.43
N THR A 133 6.16 8.72 -15.89
CA THR A 133 5.99 9.94 -16.70
C THR A 133 7.22 10.21 -17.56
N GLN A 134 8.43 10.03 -17.01
CA GLN A 134 9.67 10.13 -17.77
C GLN A 134 9.74 9.09 -18.90
N ARG A 135 9.36 7.83 -18.64
CA ARG A 135 9.28 6.78 -19.66
C ARG A 135 8.32 7.17 -20.78
N ARG A 136 7.10 7.61 -20.44
CA ARG A 136 6.09 8.05 -21.41
C ARG A 136 6.56 9.26 -22.22
N LEU A 137 7.22 10.23 -21.59
CA LEU A 137 7.79 11.39 -22.27
C LEU A 137 8.91 10.98 -23.25
N ALA A 138 9.78 10.05 -22.85
CA ALA A 138 10.84 9.53 -23.71
C ALA A 138 10.26 8.77 -24.92
N GLU A 139 9.24 7.92 -24.71
CA GLU A 139 8.53 7.23 -25.78
C GLU A 139 7.82 8.21 -26.74
N ALA A 140 7.10 9.19 -26.20
CA ALA A 140 6.43 10.21 -27.01
C ALA A 140 7.44 11.04 -27.81
N SER A 141 8.56 11.45 -27.19
CA SER A 141 9.63 12.17 -27.87
C SER A 141 10.27 11.35 -28.98
N ARG A 142 10.44 10.04 -28.77
CA ARG A 142 10.95 9.13 -29.80
C ARG A 142 9.99 9.04 -30.98
N ARG A 143 8.70 8.78 -30.72
CA ARG A 143 7.67 8.72 -31.77
C ARG A 143 7.56 10.03 -32.55
N ALA A 144 7.63 11.17 -31.87
CA ALA A 144 7.62 12.48 -32.52
C ALA A 144 8.81 12.67 -33.47
N ARG A 145 10.02 12.25 -33.06
CA ARG A 145 11.21 12.30 -33.93
C ARG A 145 11.08 11.36 -35.13
N GLU A 146 10.53 10.17 -34.94
CA GLU A 146 10.27 9.21 -36.01
C GLU A 146 9.31 9.81 -37.05
N ILE A 147 8.16 10.35 -36.62
CA ILE A 147 7.17 11.00 -37.50
C ILE A 147 7.79 12.19 -38.26
N VAL A 148 8.55 13.06 -37.57
CA VAL A 148 9.22 14.19 -38.23
C VAL A 148 10.27 13.71 -39.23
N GLY A 149 11.02 12.66 -38.90
CA GLY A 149 11.99 12.04 -39.80
C GLY A 149 11.32 11.52 -41.07
N GLU A 150 10.24 10.75 -40.93
CA GLU A 150 9.45 10.23 -42.04
C GLU A 150 8.87 11.35 -42.90
N ALA A 151 8.31 12.41 -42.30
CA ALA A 151 7.78 13.56 -43.02
C ALA A 151 8.86 14.31 -43.81
N LEU A 152 10.07 14.47 -43.24
CA LEU A 152 11.20 15.09 -43.93
C LEU A 152 11.70 14.23 -45.10
N GLU A 153 11.75 12.90 -44.94
CA GLU A 153 12.09 11.99 -46.03
C GLU A 153 11.07 12.05 -47.16
N GLN A 154 9.77 11.97 -46.85
CA GLN A 154 8.70 12.11 -47.83
C GLN A 154 8.77 13.46 -48.56
N SER A 155 9.02 14.56 -47.84
CA SER A 155 9.21 15.88 -48.44
C SER A 155 10.39 15.91 -49.42
N ARG A 156 11.52 15.29 -49.07
CA ARG A 156 12.68 15.19 -49.97
C ARG A 156 12.36 14.40 -51.24
N VAL A 157 11.63 13.29 -51.10
CA VAL A 157 11.19 12.48 -52.25
C VAL A 157 10.27 13.32 -53.16
N MET A 158 9.27 14.01 -52.61
CA MET A 158 8.38 14.86 -53.39
C MET A 158 9.13 16.00 -54.10
N LEU A 159 10.11 16.63 -53.44
CA LEU A 159 10.93 17.68 -54.06
C LEU A 159 11.81 17.13 -55.19
N ALA A 160 12.37 15.92 -55.05
CA ALA A 160 13.12 15.26 -56.11
C ALA A 160 12.22 14.94 -57.32
N GLU A 161 11.03 14.38 -57.09
CA GLU A 161 10.05 14.12 -58.15
C GLU A 161 9.62 15.39 -58.90
N LEU A 162 9.43 16.50 -58.18
CA LEU A 162 9.10 17.79 -58.79
C LEU A 162 10.27 18.32 -59.63
N ALA A 163 11.51 18.21 -59.15
CA ALA A 163 12.70 18.61 -59.90
C ALA A 163 12.88 17.79 -61.18
N GLU A 164 12.67 16.46 -61.12
CA GLU A 164 12.69 15.58 -62.30
C GLU A 164 11.61 15.97 -63.31
N ARG A 165 10.36 16.18 -62.85
CA ARG A 165 9.27 16.65 -63.74
C ARG A 165 9.60 17.99 -64.38
N GLN A 166 10.19 18.92 -63.64
CA GLN A 166 10.58 20.22 -64.18
C GLN A 166 11.67 20.08 -65.24
N GLN A 167 12.68 19.24 -65.02
CA GLN A 167 13.70 18.95 -66.03
C GLN A 167 13.11 18.33 -67.30
N LEU A 168 12.15 17.41 -67.17
CA LEU A 168 11.44 16.83 -68.31
C LEU A 168 10.65 17.90 -69.08
N LEU A 169 9.95 18.81 -68.39
CA LEU A 169 9.24 19.91 -69.03
C LEU A 169 10.21 20.86 -69.75
N ASP A 170 11.32 21.24 -69.12
CA ASP A 170 12.34 22.10 -69.73
C ASP A 170 12.96 21.44 -70.98
N GLN A 171 13.22 20.13 -70.92
CA GLN A 171 13.65 19.34 -72.08
C GLN A 171 12.61 19.38 -73.21
N TRP A 172 11.34 19.10 -72.91
CA TRP A 172 10.24 19.18 -73.88
C TRP A 172 10.11 20.58 -74.51
N TYR A 173 10.18 21.65 -73.70
CA TYR A 173 10.16 23.02 -74.22
C TYR A 173 11.36 23.31 -75.12
N SER A 174 12.55 22.81 -74.78
CA SER A 174 13.74 22.96 -75.62
C SER A 174 13.61 22.21 -76.95
N GLU A 175 13.05 21.01 -76.97
CA GLU A 175 12.82 20.22 -78.18
C GLU A 175 11.75 20.85 -79.10
N ILE A 176 10.68 21.42 -78.53
CA ILE A 176 9.65 22.16 -79.27
C ILE A 176 10.22 23.46 -79.84
N ALA A 177 11.04 24.19 -79.08
CA ALA A 177 11.67 25.43 -79.55
C ALA A 177 12.67 25.21 -80.69
N ILE A 178 13.26 24.01 -80.80
CA ILE A 178 14.17 23.64 -81.90
C ILE A 178 13.39 23.23 -83.17
N THR A 179 12.13 22.82 -83.04
CA THR A 179 11.34 22.26 -84.15
C THR A 179 10.31 23.22 -84.74
N THR A 180 9.93 24.32 -84.08
CA THR A 180 8.95 25.28 -84.62
C THR A 180 9.16 26.68 -84.02
N ASP A 181 9.24 27.71 -84.86
CA ASP A 181 9.07 29.13 -84.48
C ASP A 181 7.69 29.29 -83.81
N LEU A 182 7.64 29.33 -82.47
CA LEU A 182 6.41 29.58 -81.70
C LEU A 182 6.55 30.86 -80.86
N PRO A 183 5.47 31.65 -80.69
CA PRO A 183 5.54 32.98 -80.10
C PRO A 183 5.65 32.94 -78.56
N LEU A 184 6.33 33.95 -78.02
CA LEU A 184 6.61 34.15 -76.60
C LEU A 184 5.36 34.04 -75.70
N PRO A 185 5.47 33.46 -74.49
CA PRO A 185 4.38 33.40 -73.54
C PRO A 185 3.98 34.81 -73.07
N ARG A 186 2.66 35.07 -72.99
CA ARG A 186 2.10 36.29 -72.42
C ARG A 186 2.60 36.43 -70.98
N ARG A 187 3.33 37.52 -70.71
CA ARG A 187 3.57 38.02 -69.35
C ARG A 187 2.22 38.22 -68.67
N SER A 188 2.05 37.64 -67.48
CA SER A 188 0.92 37.94 -66.61
C SER A 188 0.94 39.43 -66.25
N GLU A 189 -0.16 40.09 -66.58
CA GLU A 189 -0.50 41.47 -66.24
C GLU A 189 -0.55 41.65 -64.70
N PRO A 190 -0.04 42.76 -64.12
CA PRO A 190 -0.16 43.00 -62.69
C PRO A 190 -1.60 43.41 -62.35
N ALA A 191 -2.29 42.63 -61.52
CA ALA A 191 -3.58 43.02 -60.94
C ALA A 191 -3.37 43.94 -59.72
N PRO A 192 -4.28 44.91 -59.47
CA PRO A 192 -4.05 46.06 -58.60
C PRO A 192 -4.19 45.73 -57.10
N ALA A 193 -3.69 46.66 -56.29
CA ALA A 193 -3.88 46.73 -54.84
C ALA A 193 -5.35 46.97 -54.44
N GLU A 194 -5.64 46.68 -53.15
CA GLU A 194 -6.84 46.99 -52.34
C GLU A 194 -8.01 46.00 -52.46
N ILE A 195 -8.68 45.46 -51.43
CA ILE A 195 -8.85 45.58 -49.95
C ILE A 195 -9.47 44.21 -49.55
N GLU A 196 -9.25 43.58 -48.38
CA GLU A 196 -10.19 43.64 -47.24
C GLU A 196 -9.63 42.83 -46.06
N GLN A 197 -9.45 43.53 -44.93
CA GLN A 197 -9.25 42.92 -43.61
C GLN A 197 -10.59 42.36 -43.14
N ALA A 198 -10.68 41.05 -42.95
CA ALA A 198 -11.77 40.42 -42.23
C ALA A 198 -11.19 39.54 -41.12
N ALA A 199 -11.53 39.92 -39.90
CA ALA A 199 -11.17 39.30 -38.64
C ALA A 199 -11.70 37.86 -38.49
N VAL A 200 -10.89 36.99 -37.91
CA VAL A 200 -11.29 35.75 -37.20
C VAL A 200 -10.25 35.55 -36.09
N GLU A 201 -10.47 36.15 -34.92
CA GLU A 201 -10.97 35.48 -33.70
C GLU A 201 -10.04 34.39 -33.15
N GLU A 202 -9.27 34.78 -32.14
CA GLU A 202 -8.63 33.88 -31.17
C GLU A 202 -9.69 33.25 -30.26
N PRO A 203 -9.67 31.93 -29.98
CA PRO A 203 -10.30 31.42 -28.79
C PRO A 203 -9.35 31.57 -27.60
N SER A 204 -9.62 32.59 -26.78
CA SER A 204 -9.18 32.67 -25.41
C SER A 204 -9.84 31.55 -24.59
N VAL A 205 -9.04 30.58 -24.13
CA VAL A 205 -9.47 29.59 -23.15
C VAL A 205 -9.27 30.20 -21.76
N THR A 206 -10.39 30.44 -21.08
CA THR A 206 -10.49 30.89 -19.70
C THR A 206 -9.86 29.91 -18.71
N LEU A 207 -9.17 30.49 -17.72
CA LEU A 207 -8.87 29.91 -16.40
C LEU A 207 -10.16 29.50 -15.66
#